data_AF-G3A810-F1
#
_entry.id   AF-G3A810-F1
#
_cell.length_a   1.000
_cell.length_b   1.000
_cell.length_c   1.000
_cell.angle_alpha   90.00
_cell.angle_beta   90.00
_cell.angle_gamma   90.00
#
_symmetry.space_group_name_H-M   'P 1'
#
loop_
_entity.id
_entity.type
_entity.pdbx_description
1 polymer ?
#
loop_
_entity_poly.entity_id
_entity_poly.type
_entity_poly.pdbx_seq_one_letter_code
_entity_poly.pdbx_strand_id
1 'polypeptide(L)'
;MLTHRWVDIDPIEAEHHPLYGIAGWLPWVLAIAVGGPTWVFWQGLSVDALQVAGADLFNADTPGSGVINLTLLLYLISMTTVLVLATTHDSAFRPAMLVHMATLPPLIGLMLLLGGIPGARQTLIDGVAVALLMLATCGIYLQFSRRVRITFEHRAPASGEPQPRLWHRRRVAG
;
A
#
# COMPACT_ATOMS: atom_id res chain seq x y z
N MET A 1 12.88 -15.80 24.11
CA MET A 1 12.53 -15.07 22.87
C MET A 1 13.70 -14.17 22.54
N LEU A 2 14.45 -14.46 21.48
CA LEU A 2 15.55 -13.59 21.02
C LEU A 2 14.91 -12.33 20.44
N THR A 3 14.86 -11.26 21.21
CA THR A 3 14.51 -9.94 20.69
C THR A 3 15.65 -9.50 19.78
N HIS A 4 15.45 -9.65 18.47
CA HIS A 4 16.31 -9.04 17.46
C HIS A 4 16.45 -7.55 17.77
N ARG A 5 17.61 -7.17 18.32
CA ARG A 5 17.86 -5.79 18.73
C ARG A 5 18.17 -4.99 17.48
N TRP A 6 17.21 -4.17 17.07
CA TRP A 6 17.39 -3.21 15.99
C TRP A 6 18.17 -2.00 16.49
N VAL A 7 19.13 -1.53 15.71
CA VAL A 7 19.94 -0.35 15.99
C VAL A 7 19.75 0.63 14.82
N ASP A 8 19.57 1.90 15.15
CA ASP A 8 19.53 2.97 14.17
C ASP A 8 20.93 3.12 13.54
N ILE A 9 20.98 3.22 12.21
CA ILE A 9 22.20 3.40 11.42
C ILE A 9 22.15 4.74 10.69
N ASP A 10 23.32 5.25 10.31
CA ASP A 10 23.41 6.47 9.51
C ASP A 10 22.72 6.25 8.13
N PRO A 11 21.98 7.23 7.59
CA PRO A 11 21.38 7.12 6.26
C PRO A 11 22.39 6.75 5.16
N ILE A 12 23.63 7.26 5.23
CA ILE A 12 24.69 6.93 4.27
C ILE A 12 25.08 5.45 4.40
N GLU A 13 25.15 4.91 5.62
CA GLU A 13 25.42 3.50 5.86
C GLU A 13 24.27 2.61 5.34
N ALA A 14 23.03 3.07 5.51
CA ALA A 14 21.85 2.38 5.01
C ALA A 14 21.84 2.28 3.48
N GLU A 15 22.20 3.34 2.76
CA GLU A 15 22.24 3.36 1.29
C GLU A 15 23.21 2.31 0.71
N HIS A 16 24.33 2.07 1.39
CA HIS A 16 25.32 1.07 0.99
C HIS A 16 24.91 -0.37 1.37
N HIS A 17 23.84 -0.53 2.14
CA HIS A 17 23.39 -1.85 2.59
C HIS A 17 22.78 -2.65 1.42
N PRO A 18 23.11 -3.94 1.24
CA PRO A 18 22.61 -4.76 0.11
C PRO A 18 21.08 -4.97 0.08
N LEU A 19 20.42 -4.67 1.20
CA LEU A 19 18.96 -4.72 1.33
C LEU A 19 18.28 -3.36 1.17
N TYR A 20 19.03 -2.29 0.88
CA TYR A 20 18.45 -0.98 0.62
C TYR A 20 17.66 -0.97 -0.70
N GLY A 21 16.67 -0.08 -0.78
CA GLY A 21 15.83 0.13 -1.96
C GLY A 21 14.66 -0.86 -2.14
N ILE A 22 13.90 -0.63 -3.21
CA ILE A 22 12.67 -1.36 -3.55
C ILE A 22 12.98 -2.63 -4.36
N ALA A 23 13.11 -3.78 -3.68
CA ALA A 23 13.33 -5.06 -4.32
C ALA A 23 12.70 -6.23 -3.54
N GLY A 24 12.79 -7.44 -4.10
CA GLY A 24 12.23 -8.66 -3.51
C GLY A 24 10.69 -8.62 -3.52
N TRP A 25 10.09 -8.74 -2.35
CA TRP A 25 8.63 -8.71 -2.18
C TRP A 25 8.02 -7.30 -2.16
N LEU A 26 8.83 -6.25 -1.98
CA LEU A 26 8.31 -4.89 -1.85
C LEU A 26 7.59 -4.38 -3.12
N PRO A 27 8.07 -4.64 -4.36
CA PRO A 27 7.31 -4.33 -5.58
C PRO A 27 5.92 -4.99 -5.60
N TRP A 28 5.81 -6.24 -5.13
CA TRP A 28 4.51 -6.94 -5.06
C TRP A 28 3.59 -6.31 -4.02
N VAL A 29 4.14 -5.88 -2.88
CA VAL A 29 3.37 -5.13 -1.87
C VAL A 29 2.83 -3.83 -2.45
N LEU A 30 3.64 -3.09 -3.21
CA LEU A 30 3.19 -1.87 -3.89
C LEU A 30 2.12 -2.17 -4.95
N ALA A 31 2.30 -3.22 -5.74
CA ALA A 31 1.32 -3.63 -6.74
C ALA A 31 -0.04 -4.01 -6.10
N ILE A 32 -0.02 -4.73 -4.98
CA ILE A 32 -1.23 -5.08 -4.22
C ILE A 32 -1.85 -3.83 -3.57
N ALA A 33 -1.02 -2.94 -3.02
CA ALA A 33 -1.46 -1.67 -2.45
C ALA A 33 -2.23 -0.82 -3.48
N VAL A 34 -1.79 -0.81 -4.74
CA VAL A 34 -2.52 -0.16 -5.85
C VAL A 34 -3.74 -0.99 -6.26
N GLY A 35 -3.54 -2.28 -6.52
CA GLY A 35 -4.51 -3.15 -7.16
C GLY A 35 -5.75 -3.44 -6.31
N GLY A 36 -5.59 -3.59 -4.99
CA GLY A 36 -6.69 -3.88 -4.08
C GLY A 36 -7.76 -2.78 -4.05
N PRO A 37 -7.42 -1.53 -3.68
CA PRO A 37 -8.35 -0.41 -3.74
C PRO A 37 -8.89 -0.16 -5.15
N THR A 38 -8.05 -0.30 -6.19
CA THR A 38 -8.48 -0.16 -7.59
C THR A 38 -9.58 -1.16 -7.94
N TRP A 39 -9.40 -2.43 -7.57
CA TRP A 39 -10.40 -3.47 -7.78
C TRP A 39 -11.72 -3.13 -7.09
N VAL A 40 -11.67 -2.73 -5.81
CA VAL A 40 -12.87 -2.35 -5.04
C VAL A 40 -13.58 -1.15 -5.67
N PHE A 41 -12.83 -0.15 -6.12
CA PHE A 41 -13.37 1.02 -6.82
C PHE A 41 -14.12 0.63 -8.09
N TRP A 42 -13.51 -0.18 -8.96
CA TRP A 42 -14.15 -0.60 -10.21
C TRP A 42 -15.33 -1.55 -9.99
N GLN A 43 -15.27 -2.45 -9.02
CA GLN A 43 -16.39 -3.34 -8.69
C GLN A 43 -17.59 -2.56 -8.11
N GLY A 44 -17.33 -1.45 -7.41
CA GLY A 44 -18.40 -0.61 -6.86
C GLY A 44 -19.06 0.34 -7.85
N LEU A 45 -18.46 0.54 -9.02
CA LEU A 45 -19.04 1.35 -10.08
C LEU A 45 -19.73 0.42 -11.09
N SER A 46 -21.06 0.35 -11.05
CA SER A 46 -21.82 -0.30 -12.12
C SER A 46 -21.58 0.40 -13.47
N VAL A 47 -21.84 -0.28 -14.59
CA VAL A 47 -21.75 0.31 -15.94
C VAL A 47 -22.60 1.58 -16.03
N ASP A 48 -23.75 1.61 -15.37
CA ASP A 48 -24.64 2.77 -15.30
C ASP A 48 -24.04 3.91 -14.47
N ALA A 49 -23.37 3.61 -13.34
CA ALA A 49 -22.66 4.61 -12.54
C ALA A 49 -21.44 5.20 -13.28
N LEU A 50 -20.79 4.41 -14.14
CA LEU A 50 -19.69 4.86 -14.99
C LEU A 50 -20.17 5.79 -16.12
N GLN A 51 -21.34 5.52 -16.70
CA GLN A 51 -21.96 6.40 -17.69
C GLN A 51 -22.37 7.75 -17.09
N VAL A 52 -22.89 7.74 -15.86
CA VAL A 52 -23.21 8.97 -15.10
C VAL A 52 -21.93 9.74 -14.74
N ALA A 53 -20.89 9.08 -14.25
CA ALA A 53 -19.62 9.74 -13.90
C ALA A 53 -18.84 10.26 -15.11
N GLY A 54 -18.90 9.56 -16.26
CA GLY A 54 -18.21 9.93 -17.49
C GLY A 54 -18.84 11.11 -18.24
N ALA A 55 -20.16 11.30 -18.11
CA ALA A 55 -20.85 12.47 -18.65
C ALA A 55 -20.64 13.74 -17.80
N ASP A 56 -20.36 13.58 -16.49
CA ASP A 56 -20.40 14.64 -15.48
C ASP A 56 -19.08 14.90 -14.73
N LEU A 57 -17.93 14.49 -15.28
CA LEU A 57 -16.64 14.94 -14.73
C LEU A 57 -16.50 16.49 -14.68
N PHE A 58 -17.41 17.22 -15.35
CA PHE A 58 -17.51 18.67 -15.37
C PHE A 58 -18.89 19.27 -15.03
N ASN A 59 -19.91 18.47 -14.68
CA ASN A 59 -21.27 18.98 -14.39
C ASN A 59 -21.76 18.52 -13.00
N ALA A 60 -22.05 19.48 -12.14
CA ALA A 60 -22.29 19.28 -10.71
C ALA A 60 -23.75 18.92 -10.34
N ASP A 61 -24.65 18.79 -11.31
CA ASP A 61 -26.09 18.74 -11.08
C ASP A 61 -26.68 17.32 -10.98
N THR A 62 -25.87 16.27 -11.16
CA THR A 62 -26.36 14.88 -11.13
C THR A 62 -26.17 14.25 -9.74
N PRO A 63 -27.24 13.70 -9.11
CA PRO A 63 -27.16 13.07 -7.80
C PRO A 63 -26.13 11.94 -7.77
N GLY A 64 -25.14 12.03 -6.88
CA GLY A 64 -24.08 11.01 -6.70
C GLY A 64 -22.76 11.28 -7.43
N SER A 65 -22.71 12.18 -8.41
CA SER A 65 -21.48 12.48 -9.18
C SER A 65 -20.38 13.10 -8.28
N GLY A 66 -20.75 14.01 -7.39
CA GLY A 66 -19.82 14.64 -6.44
C GLY A 66 -19.15 13.65 -5.50
N VAL A 67 -19.86 12.59 -5.09
CA VAL A 67 -19.33 11.55 -4.20
C VAL A 67 -18.35 10.64 -4.94
N ILE A 68 -18.64 10.29 -6.19
CA ILE A 68 -17.71 9.51 -7.03
C ILE A 68 -16.43 10.31 -7.29
N ASN A 69 -16.53 11.59 -7.63
CA ASN A 69 -15.38 12.47 -7.84
C ASN A 69 -14.54 12.65 -6.58
N LEU A 70 -15.19 12.86 -5.42
CA LEU A 70 -14.49 12.93 -4.14
C LEU A 70 -13.80 11.61 -3.79
N THR A 71 -14.45 10.47 -4.04
CA THR A 71 -13.87 9.14 -3.82
C THR A 71 -12.65 8.92 -4.69
N LEU A 72 -12.74 9.28 -5.97
CA LEU A 72 -11.62 9.21 -6.91
C LEU A 72 -10.46 10.10 -6.47
N LEU A 73 -10.75 11.33 -6.04
CA LEU A 73 -9.73 12.26 -5.55
C LEU A 73 -9.02 11.72 -4.31
N LEU A 74 -9.76 11.21 -3.32
CA LEU A 74 -9.18 10.61 -2.11
C LEU A 74 -8.35 9.37 -2.43
N TYR A 75 -8.83 8.53 -3.36
CA TYR A 75 -8.08 7.40 -3.88
C TYR A 75 -6.75 7.86 -4.50
N LEU A 76 -6.77 8.84 -5.40
CA LEU A 76 -5.56 9.35 -6.04
C LEU A 76 -4.58 9.96 -5.04
N ILE A 77 -5.05 10.80 -4.10
CA ILE A 77 -4.19 11.40 -3.07
C ILE A 77 -3.54 10.31 -2.23
N SER A 78 -4.32 9.34 -1.77
CA SER A 78 -3.81 8.24 -0.93
C SER A 78 -2.76 7.41 -1.69
N MET A 79 -3.04 7.06 -2.95
CA MET A 79 -2.14 6.31 -3.82
C MET A 79 -0.83 7.08 -4.10
N THR A 80 -0.92 8.34 -4.49
CA THR A 80 0.25 9.18 -4.76
C THR A 80 1.08 9.34 -3.50
N THR A 81 0.45 9.52 -2.33
CA THR A 81 1.17 9.64 -1.05
C THR A 81 2.02 8.40 -0.77
N VAL A 82 1.45 7.19 -0.84
CA VAL A 82 2.25 5.97 -0.59
C VAL A 82 3.34 5.73 -1.63
N LEU A 83 3.11 6.07 -2.90
CA LEU A 83 4.12 5.95 -3.94
C LEU A 83 5.25 6.95 -3.76
N VAL A 84 4.94 8.21 -3.43
CA VAL A 84 5.95 9.23 -3.12
C VAL A 84 6.82 8.77 -1.96
N LEU A 85 6.20 8.39 -0.83
CA LEU A 85 6.93 7.88 0.34
C LEU A 85 7.78 6.64 0.01
N ALA A 86 7.29 5.76 -0.88
CA ALA A 86 8.06 4.62 -1.36
C ALA A 86 9.30 5.08 -2.14
N THR A 87 9.14 6.00 -3.09
CA THR A 87 10.23 6.46 -3.97
C THR A 87 11.24 7.35 -3.26
N THR A 88 10.82 8.12 -2.25
CA THR A 88 11.71 8.97 -1.45
C THR A 88 12.32 8.22 -0.26
N HIS A 89 12.02 6.93 -0.10
CA HIS A 89 12.45 6.10 1.03
C HIS A 89 12.15 6.73 2.41
N ASP A 90 11.00 7.41 2.53
CA ASP A 90 10.66 8.15 3.74
C ASP A 90 10.22 7.22 4.89
N SER A 91 10.62 7.55 6.12
CA SER A 91 10.29 6.78 7.32
C SER A 91 8.80 6.66 7.65
N ALA A 92 7.99 7.60 7.16
CA ALA A 92 6.54 7.56 7.27
C ALA A 92 5.90 6.52 6.33
N PHE A 93 6.65 5.92 5.41
CA PHE A 93 6.15 4.93 4.45
C PHE A 93 5.41 3.77 5.13
N ARG A 94 6.02 3.13 6.14
CA ARG A 94 5.41 1.96 6.79
C ARG A 94 4.06 2.28 7.44
N PRO A 95 3.94 3.28 8.35
CA PRO A 95 2.65 3.59 8.95
C PRO A 95 1.64 4.09 7.90
N ALA A 96 2.05 4.93 6.94
CA ALA A 96 1.17 5.40 5.88
C ALA A 96 0.62 4.25 5.02
N MET A 97 1.47 3.29 4.66
CA MET A 97 1.08 2.12 3.87
C MET A 97 0.09 1.22 4.63
N LEU A 98 0.29 1.02 5.93
CA LEU A 98 -0.64 0.24 6.76
C LEU A 98 -2.00 0.93 6.87
N VAL A 99 -2.01 2.25 7.09
CA VAL A 99 -3.24 3.05 7.10
C VAL A 99 -3.93 2.95 5.75
N HIS A 100 -3.20 3.15 4.65
CA HIS A 100 -3.70 3.02 3.29
C HIS A 100 -4.39 1.68 3.04
N MET A 101 -3.73 0.56 3.38
CA MET A 101 -4.29 -0.78 3.22
C MET A 101 -5.52 -1.03 4.09
N ALA A 102 -5.52 -0.49 5.32
CA ALA A 102 -6.61 -0.69 6.27
C ALA A 102 -7.85 0.14 5.93
N THR A 103 -7.68 1.37 5.44
CA THR A 103 -8.75 2.36 5.36
C THR A 103 -9.25 2.61 3.96
N LEU A 104 -8.38 2.59 2.94
CA LEU A 104 -8.79 3.03 1.61
C LEU A 104 -9.85 2.11 0.97
N PRO A 105 -9.69 0.77 0.94
CA PRO A 105 -10.71 -0.08 0.34
C PRO A 105 -12.10 0.02 1.03
N PRO A 106 -12.22 0.00 2.37
CA PRO A 106 -13.50 0.21 3.04
C PRO A 106 -14.06 1.62 2.84
N LEU A 107 -13.20 2.64 2.82
CA LEU A 107 -13.61 4.03 2.61
C LEU A 107 -14.25 4.23 1.25
N ILE A 108 -13.75 3.57 0.20
CA ILE A 108 -14.37 3.59 -1.14
C ILE A 108 -15.82 3.10 -1.05
N GLY A 109 -16.05 1.91 -0.48
CA GLY A 109 -17.40 1.37 -0.34
C GLY A 109 -18.30 2.24 0.55
N LEU A 110 -17.75 2.82 1.63
CA LEU A 110 -18.48 3.73 2.50
C LEU A 110 -18.92 5.00 1.77
N MET A 111 -18.03 5.61 1.00
CA MET A 111 -18.36 6.82 0.23
C MET A 111 -19.45 6.53 -0.79
N LEU A 112 -19.30 5.45 -1.57
CA LEU A 112 -20.33 5.05 -2.54
C LEU A 112 -21.68 4.76 -1.86
N LEU A 113 -21.66 4.20 -0.63
CA LEU A 113 -22.87 3.94 0.14
C LEU A 113 -23.55 5.25 0.58
N LEU A 114 -22.76 6.23 1.05
CA LEU A 114 -23.25 7.57 1.40
C LEU A 114 -23.79 8.32 0.18
N GLY A 115 -23.23 8.06 -1.01
CA GLY A 115 -23.70 8.60 -2.28
C GLY A 115 -24.95 7.91 -2.83
N GLY A 116 -25.50 6.90 -2.16
CA GLY A 116 -26.68 6.17 -2.61
C GLY A 116 -26.45 5.32 -3.86
N ILE A 117 -25.19 4.94 -4.14
CA ILE A 117 -24.84 4.19 -5.36
C ILE A 117 -25.37 2.75 -5.25
N PRO A 118 -26.06 2.23 -6.28
CA PRO A 118 -26.50 0.83 -6.31
C PRO A 118 -25.32 -0.13 -6.14
N GLY A 119 -25.49 -1.15 -5.29
CA GLY A 119 -24.43 -2.14 -5.02
C GLY A 119 -23.37 -1.72 -3.98
N ALA A 120 -23.37 -0.46 -3.53
CA ALA A 120 -22.34 0.06 -2.61
C ALA A 120 -22.22 -0.68 -1.28
N ARG A 121 -23.32 -1.29 -0.80
CA ARG A 121 -23.28 -2.15 0.40
C ARG A 121 -22.36 -3.35 0.20
N GLN A 122 -22.43 -3.99 -0.97
CA GLN A 122 -21.55 -5.10 -1.31
C GLN A 122 -20.12 -4.60 -1.47
N THR A 123 -19.91 -3.46 -2.12
CA THR A 123 -18.59 -2.83 -2.25
C THR A 123 -17.94 -2.53 -0.90
N LEU A 124 -18.71 -2.10 0.10
CA LEU A 124 -18.20 -1.91 1.46
C LEU A 124 -17.74 -3.23 2.08
N ILE A 125 -18.52 -4.31 1.92
CA ILE A 125 -18.16 -5.64 2.41
C ILE A 125 -16.87 -6.13 1.72
N ASP A 126 -16.82 -6.01 0.39
CA ASP A 126 -15.64 -6.39 -0.40
C ASP A 126 -14.42 -5.54 -0.03
N GLY A 127 -14.61 -4.24 0.21
CA GLY A 127 -13.58 -3.33 0.71
C GLY A 127 -13.00 -3.77 2.05
N VAL A 128 -13.86 -4.16 3.01
CA VAL A 128 -13.40 -4.71 4.30
C VAL A 128 -12.64 -6.01 4.09
N ALA A 129 -13.15 -6.93 3.26
CA ALA A 129 -12.47 -8.19 2.97
C ALA A 129 -11.09 -7.98 2.33
N VAL A 130 -10.99 -7.07 1.35
CA VAL A 130 -9.74 -6.70 0.69
C VAL A 130 -8.76 -6.07 1.68
N ALA A 131 -9.19 -5.14 2.53
CA ALA A 131 -8.33 -4.55 3.56
C ALA A 131 -7.75 -5.60 4.52
N LEU A 132 -8.60 -6.53 4.99
CA LEU A 132 -8.15 -7.63 5.85
C LEU A 132 -7.13 -8.52 5.14
N LEU A 133 -7.37 -8.87 3.88
CA LEU A 133 -6.45 -9.68 3.08
C LEU A 133 -5.11 -8.97 2.85
N MET A 134 -5.13 -7.67 2.53
CA MET A 134 -3.94 -6.86 2.35
C MET A 134 -3.13 -6.75 3.66
N LEU A 135 -3.80 -6.53 4.79
CA LEU A 135 -3.13 -6.47 6.09
C LEU A 135 -2.54 -7.82 6.50
N ALA A 136 -3.28 -8.92 6.27
CA ALA A 136 -2.83 -10.27 6.58
C ALA A 136 -1.62 -10.70 5.73
N THR A 137 -1.51 -10.23 4.50
CA THR A 137 -0.43 -10.61 3.58
C THR A 137 0.69 -9.56 3.56
N CYS A 138 0.40 -8.37 3.06
CA CYS A 138 1.35 -7.27 2.94
C CYS A 138 1.65 -6.59 4.27
N GLY A 139 0.64 -6.41 5.13
CA GLY A 139 0.83 -5.79 6.46
C GLY A 139 1.81 -6.58 7.31
N ILE A 140 1.66 -7.91 7.37
CA ILE A 140 2.62 -8.80 8.05
C ILE A 140 4.02 -8.65 7.45
N TYR A 141 4.14 -8.68 6.13
CA TYR A 141 5.44 -8.46 5.47
C TYR A 141 6.09 -7.13 5.88
N LEU A 142 5.33 -6.03 5.89
CA LEU A 142 5.83 -4.70 6.24
C LEU A 142 6.32 -4.61 7.71
N GLN A 143 5.76 -5.40 8.61
CA GLN A 143 6.18 -5.43 10.02
C GLN A 143 7.51 -6.16 10.23
N PHE A 144 7.73 -7.27 9.51
CA PHE A 144 8.85 -8.18 9.73
C PHE A 144 9.99 -8.04 8.71
N SER A 145 9.76 -7.36 7.58
CA SER A 145 10.75 -7.23 6.52
C SER A 145 11.96 -6.39 6.98
N ARG A 146 13.14 -7.01 6.95
CA ARG A 146 14.41 -6.31 7.18
C ARG A 146 14.66 -5.22 6.14
N ARG A 147 14.30 -5.49 4.88
CA ARG A 147 14.42 -4.52 3.79
C ARG A 147 13.61 -3.26 4.08
N VAL A 148 12.38 -3.39 4.59
CA VAL A 148 11.55 -2.23 4.94
C VAL A 148 12.21 -1.41 6.05
N ARG A 149 12.71 -2.06 7.11
CA ARG A 149 13.38 -1.37 8.23
C ARG A 149 14.69 -0.69 7.82
N ILE A 150 15.46 -1.31 6.92
CA ILE A 150 16.72 -0.73 6.45
C ILE A 150 16.45 0.43 5.48
N THR A 151 15.55 0.24 4.52
CA THR A 151 15.26 1.24 3.48
C THR A 151 14.54 2.46 4.01
N PHE A 152 13.52 2.29 4.86
CA PHE A 152 12.66 3.41 5.29
C PHE A 152 12.96 3.88 6.71
N GLU A 153 13.40 3.00 7.60
CA GLU A 153 13.63 3.35 9.02
C GLU A 153 15.12 3.50 9.36
N HIS A 154 16.03 3.25 8.41
CA HIS A 154 17.47 3.24 8.65
C HIS A 154 17.85 2.40 9.88
N ARG A 155 17.32 1.17 9.96
CA ARG A 155 17.53 0.25 11.08
C ARG A 155 18.13 -1.07 10.63
N ALA A 156 19.24 -1.47 11.25
CA ALA A 156 19.88 -2.76 11.03
C ALA A 156 19.85 -3.64 12.31
N PRO A 157 19.92 -4.97 12.19
CA PRO A 157 20.08 -5.84 13.35
C PRO A 157 21.46 -5.64 13.98
N ALA A 158 21.54 -5.62 15.31
CA ALA A 158 22.78 -5.41 16.06
C ALA A 158 23.86 -6.42 15.65
N SER A 159 25.08 -5.90 15.42
CA SER A 159 26.27 -6.68 15.07
C SER A 159 26.59 -7.71 16.16
N GLY A 160 26.15 -8.95 15.94
CA GLY A 160 26.20 -10.04 16.92
C GLY A 160 25.19 -11.14 16.59
N GLU A 161 24.15 -10.81 15.83
CA GLU A 161 23.24 -11.81 15.27
C GLU A 161 23.78 -12.40 13.97
N PRO A 162 23.68 -13.73 13.76
CA PRO A 162 24.14 -14.33 12.52
C PRO A 162 23.42 -13.66 11.35
N GLN A 163 24.19 -13.02 10.46
CA GLN A 163 23.72 -12.80 9.09
C GLN A 163 23.27 -14.17 8.58
N PRO A 164 21.98 -14.37 8.23
CA PRO A 164 21.61 -15.57 7.52
C PRO A 164 22.39 -15.50 6.23
N ARG A 165 23.37 -16.39 6.08
CA ARG A 165 24.19 -16.53 4.89
C ARG A 165 23.23 -16.74 3.73
N LEU A 166 22.90 -15.66 3.01
CA LEU A 166 22.15 -15.74 1.78
C LEU A 166 22.94 -16.68 0.87
N TRP A 167 22.28 -17.79 0.54
CA TRP A 167 22.86 -18.97 -0.06
C TRP A 167 23.81 -18.67 -1.22
N HIS A 168 24.93 -19.40 -1.21
CA HIS A 168 25.93 -19.56 -2.26
C HIS A 168 25.52 -19.06 -3.66
N ARG A 169 26.01 -17.89 -4.07
CA ARG A 169 26.47 -17.73 -5.45
C ARG A 169 27.90 -18.24 -5.51
N ARG A 170 28.07 -19.51 -5.89
CA ARG A 170 29.36 -20.04 -6.34
C ARG A 170 29.90 -19.06 -7.38
N ARG A 171 31.04 -18.42 -7.10
CA ARG A 171 31.95 -18.04 -8.18
C ARG A 171 32.39 -19.34 -8.81
N VAL A 172 31.92 -19.63 -10.02
CA VAL A 172 32.60 -20.58 -10.87
C VAL A 172 33.60 -19.73 -11.64
N ALA A 173 34.87 -19.91 -11.30
CA ALA A 173 35.98 -19.55 -12.17
C ALA A 173 35.94 -20.48 -13.39
N GLY A 174 36.16 -19.92 -14.56
CA GLY A 174 36.20 -20.60 -15.86
C GLY A 174 36.30 -19.55 -16.95
#